data_AF-A0A921LRZ2-F1
#
_entry.id   AF-A0A921LRZ2-F1
#
_cell.length_a   1.000
_cell.length_b   1.000
_cell.length_c   1.000
_cell.angle_alpha   90.00
_cell.angle_beta   90.00
_cell.angle_gamma   90.00
#
_symmetry.space_group_name_H-M   'P 1'
#
loop_
_entity.id
_entity.type
_entity.pdbx_description
1 polymer ?
#
loop_
_entity_poly.entity_id
_entity_poly.type
_entity_poly.pdbx_seq_one_letter_code
_entity_poly.pdbx_strand_id
1 'polypeptide(L)'
;MKAVNEAKPINVLARFIATWVREHGENGAPFDSFEALRTEPIEQKDVERWILGCNYAYYRVGDALLEADLFPDDDATAVELIACLDAQLKSIRDSNPLNLRSKQPEAIAAELGKDWPPFCPKSRSDIRKTATGLQALAHRFAAELPGLTDMIREVATELAEEAHWYRTLAERHPGTEGIAERGRVLVPLWCIKGVNPLFTLLMWQDEAAVDELARQLSAAFAANGYPSFDGGSRHDAYRGVVRASQRLYLDGLAGDGAARGGDGLTQLPLTELADLLDREFFDLGYPAPSRVLPPWLAGKALLVWNIVACAALGPREAIRPSGPNRTATTLVPGDAVTAAKRALRGEVLLRRCLKNGEREVAGMLQLDGAEPAGTVALDDGASRLWYVLGSAYDEQARVPEALAPVADALAAHFLPTMRFDERGNQTEGTGDSRYHAALTLAKSVDGWQLALEDLGSKNGTCVVRREGAGMRYLVLAARTQPDPSAWAQARGIDPASVTVEDQVLLERGDAIQLCGSRFELL
;
A
#
# COMPACT_ATOMS: atom_id res chain seq x y z
N MET A 1 -13.84 -17.32 36.02
CA MET A 1 -12.65 -16.99 35.20
C MET A 1 -13.00 -17.23 33.74
N LYS A 2 -12.93 -16.22 32.86
CA LYS A 2 -12.96 -16.46 31.40
C LYS A 2 -11.60 -17.04 31.00
N ALA A 3 -11.59 -18.11 30.21
CA ALA A 3 -10.36 -18.74 29.75
C ALA A 3 -9.51 -17.72 28.97
N VAL A 4 -8.29 -17.46 29.44
CA VAL A 4 -7.30 -16.62 28.75
C VAL A 4 -6.60 -17.53 27.75
N ASN A 5 -6.91 -17.38 26.46
CA ASN A 5 -6.22 -18.14 25.42
C ASN A 5 -4.89 -17.45 25.09
N GLU A 6 -3.83 -17.84 25.79
CA GLU A 6 -2.46 -17.33 25.58
C GLU A 6 -1.89 -17.70 24.21
N ALA A 7 -2.48 -18.68 23.52
CA ALA A 7 -2.02 -19.17 22.22
C ALA A 7 -2.60 -18.39 21.02
N LYS A 8 -3.35 -17.30 21.23
CA LYS A 8 -3.87 -16.48 20.13
C LYS A 8 -2.74 -15.73 19.41
N PRO A 9 -2.81 -15.56 18.07
CA PRO A 9 -1.76 -14.90 17.31
C PRO A 9 -1.37 -13.52 17.85
N ILE A 10 -2.34 -12.66 18.17
CA ILE A 10 -2.06 -11.32 18.71
C ILE A 10 -1.32 -11.35 20.07
N ASN A 11 -1.59 -12.35 20.90
CA ASN A 11 -0.92 -12.52 22.19
C ASN A 11 0.51 -13.03 22.01
N VAL A 12 0.70 -13.95 21.06
CA VAL A 12 2.01 -14.45 20.66
C VAL A 12 2.87 -13.30 20.14
N LEU A 13 2.34 -12.45 19.27
CA LEU A 13 3.02 -11.24 18.78
C LEU A 13 3.46 -10.34 19.93
N ALA A 14 2.52 -9.91 20.78
CA ALA A 14 2.81 -8.95 21.83
C ALA A 14 3.82 -9.50 22.86
N ARG A 15 3.68 -10.77 23.24
CA ARG A 15 4.59 -11.42 24.18
C ARG A 15 5.99 -11.57 23.58
N PHE A 16 6.07 -11.97 22.31
CA PHE A 16 7.36 -12.17 21.64
C PHE A 16 8.15 -10.86 21.58
N ILE A 17 7.53 -9.78 21.09
CA ILE A 17 8.18 -8.47 21.00
C ILE A 17 8.62 -7.98 22.38
N ALA A 18 7.74 -8.04 23.39
CA ALA A 18 8.10 -7.59 24.75
C ALA A 18 9.27 -8.42 25.35
N THR A 19 9.35 -9.71 25.04
CA THR A 19 10.50 -10.54 25.44
C THR A 19 11.75 -10.17 24.67
N TRP A 20 11.67 -10.03 23.33
CA TRP A 20 12.81 -9.68 22.49
C TRP A 20 13.42 -8.34 22.92
N VAL A 21 12.58 -7.31 23.15
CA VAL A 21 13.05 -5.99 23.61
C VAL A 21 13.80 -6.10 24.94
N ARG A 22 13.24 -6.83 25.92
CA ARG A 22 13.88 -7.02 27.24
C ARG A 22 15.20 -7.79 27.16
N GLU A 23 15.29 -8.77 26.27
CA GLU A 23 16.50 -9.58 26.09
C GLU A 23 17.64 -8.79 25.40
N HIS A 24 17.28 -7.79 24.58
CA HIS A 24 18.25 -7.00 23.81
C HIS A 24 18.54 -5.60 24.40
N GLY A 25 17.86 -5.21 25.49
CA GLY A 25 18.13 -3.98 26.24
C GLY A 25 18.02 -2.72 25.37
N GLU A 26 19.03 -1.86 25.43
CA GLU A 26 19.12 -0.63 24.61
C GLU A 26 19.07 -0.92 23.10
N ASN A 27 19.69 -2.01 22.65
CA ASN A 27 19.63 -2.45 21.24
C ASN A 27 18.28 -3.05 20.85
N GLY A 28 17.43 -3.33 21.84
CA GLY A 28 16.06 -3.79 21.67
C GLY A 28 15.03 -2.66 21.69
N ALA A 29 15.39 -1.48 22.20
CA ALA A 29 14.47 -0.37 22.36
C ALA A 29 14.03 0.19 20.99
N PRO A 30 12.80 0.74 20.88
CA PRO A 30 12.39 1.47 19.68
C PRO A 30 13.31 2.68 19.46
N PHE A 31 13.89 2.82 18.26
CA PHE A 31 14.69 4.00 17.94
C PHE A 31 13.78 5.21 17.66
N ASP A 32 14.33 6.42 17.84
CA ASP A 32 13.65 7.70 17.60
C ASP A 32 12.25 7.79 18.22
N SER A 33 12.05 7.17 19.39
CA SER A 33 10.79 7.21 20.12
C SER A 33 11.02 7.64 21.55
N PHE A 34 10.16 8.53 22.05
CA PHE A 34 10.24 9.00 23.43
C PHE A 34 9.95 7.87 24.45
N GLU A 35 9.31 6.76 24.05
CA GLU A 35 9.16 5.59 24.92
C GLU A 35 10.51 4.97 25.31
N ALA A 36 11.58 5.20 24.53
CA ALA A 36 12.94 4.79 24.88
C ALA A 36 13.54 5.61 26.04
N LEU A 37 12.98 6.79 26.36
CA LEU A 37 13.39 7.59 27.52
C LEU A 37 12.90 7.00 28.85
N ARG A 38 12.00 6.02 28.82
CA ARG A 38 11.39 5.45 30.03
C ARG A 38 12.35 4.42 30.64
N THR A 39 12.52 4.51 31.95
CA THR A 39 13.38 3.58 32.72
C THR A 39 12.69 2.24 33.01
N GLU A 40 11.37 2.17 32.85
CA GLU A 40 10.59 0.97 33.13
C GLU A 40 10.76 -0.07 32.01
N PRO A 41 10.91 -1.37 32.35
CA PRO A 41 10.97 -2.41 31.33
C PRO A 41 9.68 -2.48 30.51
N ILE A 42 9.81 -2.56 29.18
CA ILE A 42 8.68 -2.72 28.27
C ILE A 42 7.98 -4.06 28.53
N GLU A 43 6.68 -4.00 28.86
CA GLU A 43 5.86 -5.18 29.10
C GLU A 43 4.96 -5.51 27.91
N GLN A 44 4.38 -6.71 27.91
CA GLN A 44 3.44 -7.14 26.86
C GLN A 44 2.26 -6.17 26.71
N LYS A 45 1.78 -5.56 27.80
CA LYS A 45 0.66 -4.59 27.77
C LYS A 45 1.03 -3.31 27.00
N ASP A 46 2.32 -2.97 26.95
CA ASP A 46 2.81 -1.80 26.23
C ASP A 46 2.86 -2.10 24.74
N VAL A 47 3.36 -3.27 24.37
CA VAL A 47 3.30 -3.75 22.97
C VAL A 47 1.85 -3.88 22.48
N GLU A 48 0.91 -4.32 23.32
CA GLU A 48 -0.52 -4.35 22.97
C GLU A 48 -1.06 -2.96 22.59
N ARG A 49 -0.48 -1.87 23.12
CA ARG A 49 -0.82 -0.48 22.76
C ARG A 49 -0.10 0.01 21.52
N TRP A 50 1.03 -0.60 21.17
CA TRP A 50 1.79 -0.30 19.97
C TRP A 50 1.07 -0.82 18.72
N ILE A 51 0.35 -1.93 18.84
CA ILE A 51 -0.35 -2.55 17.72
C ILE A 51 -1.36 -1.57 17.10
N LEU A 52 -1.07 -1.18 15.85
CA LEU A 52 -1.96 -0.50 14.89
C LEU A 52 -2.55 0.84 15.37
N GLY A 53 -1.78 1.63 16.11
CA GLY A 53 -2.07 3.06 16.29
C GLY A 53 -3.16 3.41 17.33
N CYS A 54 -3.52 2.50 18.24
CA CYS A 54 -4.57 2.75 19.24
C CYS A 54 -4.31 3.96 20.17
N ASN A 55 -3.05 4.38 20.31
CA ASN A 55 -2.62 5.57 21.05
C ASN A 55 -1.93 6.60 20.11
N TYR A 56 -2.38 6.71 18.85
CA TYR A 56 -1.74 7.51 17.80
C TYR A 56 -1.31 8.92 18.24
N ALA A 57 -2.23 9.70 18.85
CA ALA A 57 -1.93 11.07 19.29
C ALA A 57 -0.84 11.13 20.37
N TYR A 58 -0.80 10.14 21.26
CA TYR A 58 0.20 10.08 22.33
C TYR A 58 1.60 9.87 21.75
N TYR A 59 1.75 8.98 20.76
CA TYR A 59 3.04 8.80 20.09
C TYR A 59 3.43 10.00 19.24
N ARG A 60 2.52 10.53 18.39
CA ARG A 60 2.79 11.73 17.59
C ARG A 60 3.31 12.92 18.40
N VAL A 61 2.69 13.19 19.55
CA VAL A 61 3.06 14.34 20.39
C VAL A 61 4.34 14.07 21.18
N GLY A 62 4.51 12.86 21.71
CA GLY A 62 5.73 12.50 22.42
C GLY A 62 6.96 12.48 21.51
N ASP A 63 6.83 11.96 20.29
CA ASP A 63 7.92 11.97 19.31
C ASP A 63 8.21 13.39 18.82
N ALA A 64 7.19 14.25 18.64
CA ALA A 64 7.42 15.67 18.31
C ALA A 64 8.15 16.44 19.42
N LEU A 65 7.91 16.11 20.70
CA LEU A 65 8.69 16.66 21.82
C LEU A 65 10.15 16.20 21.78
N LEU A 66 10.38 14.93 21.44
CA LEU A 66 11.73 14.37 21.31
C LEU A 66 12.49 15.00 20.14
N GLU A 67 11.86 15.09 18.97
CA GLU A 67 12.44 15.69 17.76
C GLU A 67 12.77 17.18 17.94
N ALA A 68 11.96 17.91 18.71
CA ALA A 68 12.18 19.32 19.02
C ALA A 68 13.15 19.56 20.20
N ASP A 69 13.73 18.50 20.77
CA ASP A 69 14.63 18.58 21.94
C ASP A 69 13.99 19.30 23.15
N LEU A 70 12.71 19.00 23.41
CA LEU A 70 11.90 19.63 24.45
C LEU A 70 11.72 18.77 25.70
N PHE A 71 12.36 17.60 25.78
CA PHE A 71 12.43 16.85 27.03
C PHE A 71 13.44 17.51 27.98
N PRO A 72 13.05 17.84 29.23
CA PRO A 72 13.96 18.47 30.19
C PRO A 72 15.15 17.58 30.54
N ASP A 73 16.33 18.19 30.73
CA ASP A 73 17.50 17.53 31.34
C ASP A 73 17.29 17.17 32.82
N ASP A 74 16.32 17.82 33.48
CA ASP A 74 15.95 17.53 34.87
C ASP A 74 15.02 16.31 34.94
N ASP A 75 15.52 15.21 35.52
CA ASP A 75 14.80 13.94 35.65
C ASP A 75 13.40 14.09 36.28
N ALA A 76 13.24 14.97 37.27
CA ALA A 76 11.95 15.17 37.94
C ALA A 76 10.92 15.82 37.00
N THR A 77 11.34 16.85 36.27
CA THR A 77 10.51 17.54 35.29
C THR A 77 10.21 16.64 34.09
N ALA A 78 11.18 15.84 33.63
CA ALA A 78 10.98 14.87 32.56
C ALA A 78 9.96 13.79 32.94
N VAL A 79 10.06 13.24 34.16
CA VAL A 79 9.08 12.29 34.71
C VAL A 79 7.69 12.93 34.81
N GLU A 80 7.60 14.20 35.25
CA GLU A 80 6.33 14.90 35.32
C GLU A 80 5.72 15.13 33.92
N LEU A 81 6.54 15.49 32.93
CA LEU A 81 6.11 15.68 31.55
C LEU A 81 5.53 14.38 30.97
N ILE A 82 6.24 13.25 31.14
CA ILE A 82 5.78 11.93 30.69
C ILE A 82 4.47 11.54 31.40
N ALA A 83 4.37 11.76 32.70
CA ALA A 83 3.14 11.49 33.46
C ALA A 83 1.96 12.35 32.97
N CYS A 84 2.23 13.60 32.57
CA CYS A 84 1.22 14.47 31.97
C CYS A 84 0.78 13.98 30.59
N LEU A 85 1.72 13.58 29.72
CA LEU A 85 1.41 12.96 28.42
C LEU A 85 0.53 11.71 28.58
N ASP A 86 0.89 10.82 29.51
CA ASP A 86 0.11 9.63 29.86
C ASP A 86 -1.31 10.00 30.32
N ALA A 87 -1.44 11.02 31.18
CA ALA A 87 -2.71 11.44 31.74
C ALA A 87 -3.61 12.15 30.72
N GLN A 88 -3.04 12.89 29.77
CA GLN A 88 -3.80 13.75 28.86
C GLN A 88 -4.07 13.10 27.49
N LEU A 89 -3.12 12.35 26.94
CA LEU A 89 -3.17 11.90 25.54
C LEU A 89 -3.35 10.39 25.38
N LYS A 90 -3.03 9.59 26.41
CA LYS A 90 -3.14 8.14 26.34
C LYS A 90 -4.60 7.68 26.41
N SER A 91 -5.06 7.11 25.31
CA SER A 91 -6.44 6.63 25.13
C SER A 91 -6.65 5.25 25.75
N ILE A 92 -5.65 4.36 25.61
CA ILE A 92 -5.57 3.05 26.23
C ILE A 92 -4.58 3.09 27.40
N ARG A 93 -5.11 3.12 28.62
CA ARG A 93 -4.35 3.22 29.88
C ARG A 93 -4.17 1.87 30.55
N ASP A 94 -3.31 1.78 31.56
CA ASP A 94 -3.19 0.58 32.42
C ASP A 94 -4.49 0.27 33.16
N SER A 95 -5.22 1.30 33.57
CA SER A 95 -6.52 1.16 34.22
C SER A 95 -7.65 0.73 33.29
N ASN A 96 -7.47 0.85 31.97
CA ASN A 96 -8.47 0.46 30.97
C ASN A 96 -7.81 -0.12 29.70
N PRO A 97 -7.24 -1.33 29.79
CA PRO A 97 -6.54 -1.94 28.67
C PRO A 97 -7.50 -2.47 27.59
N LEU A 98 -6.99 -2.68 26.38
CA LEU A 98 -7.74 -3.28 25.26
C LEU A 98 -8.30 -4.68 25.58
N ASN A 99 -7.69 -5.37 26.55
CA ASN A 99 -8.07 -6.70 26.99
C ASN A 99 -8.14 -7.71 25.83
N LEU A 100 -7.27 -7.57 24.82
CA LEU A 100 -7.22 -8.43 23.62
C LEU A 100 -7.11 -9.92 24.00
N ARG A 101 -6.43 -10.21 25.12
CA ARG A 101 -6.31 -11.56 25.71
C ARG A 101 -7.64 -12.22 26.03
N SER A 102 -8.66 -11.45 26.37
CA SER A 102 -9.99 -11.97 26.75
C SER A 102 -10.99 -12.02 25.59
N LYS A 103 -10.66 -11.41 24.45
CA LYS A 103 -11.55 -11.32 23.27
C LYS A 103 -11.46 -12.57 22.40
N GLN A 104 -12.57 -12.93 21.74
CA GLN A 104 -12.54 -13.98 20.72
C GLN A 104 -11.81 -13.48 19.46
N PRO A 105 -11.17 -14.37 18.68
CA PRO A 105 -10.49 -14.03 17.43
C PRO A 105 -11.23 -13.03 16.54
N GLU A 106 -12.52 -13.27 16.30
CA GLU A 106 -13.38 -12.49 15.41
C GLU A 106 -13.64 -11.08 15.97
N ALA A 107 -13.57 -10.91 17.29
CA ALA A 107 -13.76 -9.64 17.97
C ALA A 107 -12.47 -8.81 18.05
N ILE A 108 -11.29 -9.37 17.75
CA ILE A 108 -10.01 -8.65 17.78
C ILE A 108 -9.96 -7.64 16.64
N ALA A 109 -10.27 -8.06 15.42
CA ALA A 109 -10.30 -7.20 14.25
C ALA A 109 -11.28 -6.01 14.46
N ALA A 110 -12.50 -6.29 14.92
CA ALA A 110 -13.49 -5.25 15.22
C ALA A 110 -13.06 -4.31 16.36
N GLU A 111 -12.30 -4.81 17.34
CA GLU A 111 -11.80 -3.98 18.43
C GLU A 111 -10.68 -3.02 17.98
N LEU A 112 -9.74 -3.51 17.17
CA LEU A 112 -8.65 -2.71 16.62
C LEU A 112 -9.17 -1.75 15.53
N GLY A 113 -10.14 -2.19 14.73
CA GLY A 113 -10.77 -1.39 13.68
C GLY A 113 -11.48 -0.12 14.17
N LYS A 114 -11.71 0.03 15.49
CA LYS A 114 -12.22 1.29 16.06
C LYS A 114 -11.22 2.43 15.93
N ASP A 115 -9.92 2.13 15.91
CA ASP A 115 -8.84 3.12 15.82
C ASP A 115 -8.08 3.04 14.50
N TRP A 116 -8.59 2.27 13.53
CA TRP A 116 -7.97 2.09 12.23
C TRP A 116 -8.92 2.59 11.13
N PRO A 117 -8.94 3.92 10.86
CA PRO A 117 -7.94 4.94 11.21
C PRO A 117 -8.22 5.70 12.54
N PRO A 118 -7.23 6.44 13.08
CA PRO A 118 -7.43 7.29 14.27
C PRO A 118 -8.27 8.53 13.93
N PHE A 119 -8.79 9.22 14.95
CA PHE A 119 -9.59 10.46 14.83
C PHE A 119 -10.91 10.34 14.07
N CYS A 120 -11.32 9.12 13.70
CA CYS A 120 -12.63 8.85 13.14
C CYS A 120 -13.74 8.86 14.21
N PRO A 121 -15.01 9.04 13.81
CA PRO A 121 -16.13 8.91 14.74
C PRO A 121 -16.11 7.54 15.43
N LYS A 122 -16.13 7.54 16.77
CA LYS A 122 -16.00 6.34 17.65
C LYS A 122 -14.58 5.80 17.85
N SER A 123 -13.56 6.41 17.25
CA SER A 123 -12.17 6.15 17.66
C SER A 123 -11.95 6.59 19.10
N ARG A 124 -11.12 5.83 19.80
CA ARG A 124 -10.67 6.16 21.16
C ARG A 124 -9.67 7.31 21.14
N SER A 125 -8.90 7.43 20.06
CA SER A 125 -8.13 8.63 19.73
C SER A 125 -9.08 9.70 19.17
N ASP A 126 -9.81 10.40 20.05
CA ASP A 126 -10.74 11.49 19.67
C ASP A 126 -9.98 12.83 19.58
N ILE A 127 -10.04 13.46 18.41
CA ILE A 127 -9.29 14.70 18.11
C ILE A 127 -9.66 15.87 19.06
N ARG A 128 -10.90 15.94 19.54
CA ARG A 128 -11.33 17.00 20.47
C ARG A 128 -10.71 16.79 21.84
N LYS A 129 -10.66 15.54 22.32
CA LYS A 129 -9.96 15.20 23.57
C LYS A 129 -8.46 15.48 23.46
N THR A 130 -7.86 15.13 22.32
CA THR A 130 -6.46 15.46 22.03
C THR A 130 -6.21 16.96 22.09
N ALA A 131 -7.06 17.78 21.47
CA ALA A 131 -6.92 19.24 21.53
C ALA A 131 -7.00 19.79 22.97
N THR A 132 -7.94 19.30 23.79
CA THR A 132 -7.99 19.67 25.22
C THR A 132 -6.73 19.24 25.97
N GLY A 133 -6.22 18.03 25.70
CA GLY A 133 -5.01 17.50 26.33
C GLY A 133 -3.76 18.30 25.97
N LEU A 134 -3.63 18.71 24.71
CA LEU A 134 -2.57 19.60 24.23
C LEU A 134 -2.59 20.97 24.91
N GLN A 135 -3.78 21.55 25.11
CA GLN A 135 -3.92 22.81 25.85
C GLN A 135 -3.50 22.67 27.31
N ALA A 136 -3.87 21.56 27.96
CA ALA A 136 -3.47 21.28 29.34
C ALA A 136 -1.95 21.10 29.47
N LEU A 137 -1.33 20.41 28.52
CA LEU A 137 0.12 20.22 28.44
C LEU A 137 0.84 21.56 28.26
N ALA A 138 0.41 22.38 27.29
CA ALA A 138 0.97 23.71 27.05
C ALA A 138 0.85 24.58 28.30
N HIS A 139 -0.33 24.63 28.93
CA HIS A 139 -0.55 25.45 30.11
C HIS A 139 0.33 25.03 31.29
N ARG A 140 0.54 23.71 31.49
CA ARG A 140 1.34 23.20 32.60
C ARG A 140 2.82 23.56 32.47
N PHE A 141 3.38 23.42 31.27
CA PHE A 141 4.83 23.47 31.07
C PHE A 141 5.34 24.69 30.28
N ALA A 142 4.47 25.61 29.82
CA ALA A 142 4.88 26.76 29.00
C ALA A 142 5.96 27.65 29.64
N ALA A 143 6.02 27.74 30.96
CA ALA A 143 7.03 28.51 31.67
C ALA A 143 8.38 27.78 31.80
N GLU A 144 8.34 26.45 31.78
CA GLU A 144 9.48 25.57 32.04
C GLU A 144 10.15 25.11 30.73
N LEU A 145 9.39 25.06 29.63
CA LEU A 145 9.83 24.58 28.32
C LEU A 145 9.63 25.66 27.24
N PRO A 146 10.64 26.52 26.99
CA PRO A 146 10.60 27.47 25.89
C PRO A 146 10.39 26.77 24.55
N GLY A 147 9.50 27.30 23.69
CA GLY A 147 9.17 26.70 22.39
C GLY A 147 8.06 25.64 22.43
N LEU A 148 7.71 25.10 23.60
CA LEU A 148 6.64 24.10 23.75
C LEU A 148 5.30 24.57 23.16
N THR A 149 4.93 25.83 23.41
CA THR A 149 3.63 26.36 22.95
C THR A 149 3.56 26.45 21.43
N ASP A 150 4.67 26.81 20.77
CA ASP A 150 4.74 26.90 19.32
C ASP A 150 4.69 25.49 18.70
N MET A 151 5.49 24.54 19.23
CA MET A 151 5.45 23.15 18.79
C MET A 151 4.06 22.53 18.97
N ILE A 152 3.41 22.72 20.12
CA ILE A 152 2.04 22.20 20.36
C ILE A 152 1.06 22.78 19.35
N ARG A 153 1.18 24.05 18.97
CA ARG A 153 0.31 24.67 17.97
C ARG A 153 0.53 24.07 16.58
N GLU A 154 1.78 23.81 16.19
CA GLU A 154 2.13 23.17 14.92
C GLU A 154 1.58 21.74 14.87
N VAL A 155 1.86 20.92 15.89
CA VAL A 155 1.33 19.55 15.99
C VAL A 155 -0.19 19.52 16.03
N ALA A 156 -0.84 20.44 16.75
CA ALA A 156 -2.30 20.53 16.76
C ALA A 156 -2.90 20.81 15.37
N THR A 157 -2.20 21.61 14.56
CA THR A 157 -2.60 21.92 13.18
C THR A 157 -2.46 20.69 12.30
N GLU A 158 -1.31 20.02 12.34
CA GLU A 158 -1.09 18.76 11.61
C GLU A 158 -2.12 17.68 11.97
N LEU A 159 -2.35 17.44 13.27
CA LEU A 159 -3.31 16.44 13.73
C LEU A 159 -4.74 16.74 13.27
N ALA A 160 -5.11 18.02 13.12
CA ALA A 160 -6.42 18.41 12.61
C ALA A 160 -6.57 18.09 11.11
N GLU A 161 -5.52 18.32 10.32
CA GLU A 161 -5.46 17.97 8.90
C GLU A 161 -5.46 16.45 8.70
N GLU A 162 -4.64 15.73 9.46
CA GLU A 162 -4.62 14.26 9.48
C GLU A 162 -6.00 13.70 9.85
N ALA A 163 -6.65 14.27 10.86
CA ALA A 163 -8.00 13.85 11.26
C ALA A 163 -9.03 14.03 10.15
N HIS A 164 -8.89 15.05 9.29
CA HIS A 164 -9.75 15.20 8.12
C HIS A 164 -9.47 14.11 7.09
N TRP A 165 -8.20 13.87 6.76
CA TRP A 165 -7.79 12.84 5.81
C TRP A 165 -8.19 11.44 6.25
N TYR A 166 -8.00 11.09 7.53
CA TYR A 166 -8.41 9.82 8.10
C TYR A 166 -9.92 9.60 8.03
N ARG A 167 -10.73 10.65 8.24
CA ARG A 167 -12.19 10.55 8.05
C ARG A 167 -12.54 10.22 6.60
N THR A 168 -11.91 10.87 5.63
CA THR A 168 -12.10 10.56 4.21
C THR A 168 -11.70 9.12 3.88
N LEU A 169 -10.60 8.62 4.44
CA LEU A 169 -10.19 7.22 4.27
C LEU A 169 -11.21 6.23 4.87
N ALA A 170 -11.75 6.54 6.06
CA ALA A 170 -12.78 5.71 6.70
C ALA A 170 -14.11 5.71 5.95
N GLU A 171 -14.45 6.81 5.27
CA GLU A 171 -15.64 6.93 4.44
C GLU A 171 -15.52 6.10 3.15
N ARG A 172 -14.33 6.04 2.54
CA ARG A 172 -14.06 5.23 1.33
C ARG A 172 -14.22 3.74 1.59
N HIS A 173 -13.83 3.28 2.78
CA HIS A 173 -13.93 1.87 3.16
C HIS A 173 -14.68 1.78 4.49
N PRO A 174 -16.01 1.72 4.53
CA PRO A 174 -16.75 1.71 5.78
C PRO A 174 -16.73 0.33 6.46
N GLY A 175 -17.02 0.32 7.76
CA GLY A 175 -17.29 -0.91 8.52
C GLY A 175 -16.06 -1.78 8.81
N THR A 176 -16.33 -2.99 9.29
CA THR A 176 -15.29 -3.98 9.66
C THR A 176 -14.66 -4.65 8.46
N GLU A 177 -15.39 -4.78 7.35
CA GLU A 177 -14.88 -5.36 6.10
C GLU A 177 -13.77 -4.48 5.51
N GLY A 178 -13.92 -3.16 5.55
CA GLY A 178 -12.91 -2.21 5.06
C GLY A 178 -11.66 -2.05 5.91
N ILE A 179 -11.50 -2.78 7.03
CA ILE A 179 -10.34 -2.62 7.93
C ILE A 179 -9.04 -2.94 7.19
N ALA A 180 -9.06 -3.99 6.36
CA ALA A 180 -7.86 -4.42 5.65
C ALA A 180 -7.40 -3.36 4.64
N GLU A 181 -8.34 -2.82 3.87
CA GLU A 181 -8.11 -1.81 2.84
C GLU A 181 -7.55 -0.52 3.45
N ARG A 182 -8.16 -0.02 4.52
CA ARG A 182 -7.63 1.15 5.26
C ARG A 182 -6.23 0.87 5.77
N GLY A 183 -6.00 -0.33 6.30
CA GLY A 183 -4.69 -0.72 6.81
C GLY A 183 -3.60 -0.78 5.75
N ARG A 184 -3.92 -1.26 4.54
CA ARG A 184 -2.96 -1.32 3.42
C ARG A 184 -2.50 0.07 2.97
N VAL A 185 -3.35 1.08 3.12
CA VAL A 185 -2.98 2.50 2.88
C VAL A 185 -2.16 3.07 4.05
N LEU A 186 -2.53 2.72 5.29
CA LEU A 186 -1.95 3.33 6.49
C LEU A 186 -0.57 2.81 6.85
N VAL A 187 -0.32 1.50 6.70
CA VAL A 187 0.95 0.89 7.12
C VAL A 187 2.17 1.52 6.43
N PRO A 188 2.18 1.75 5.10
CA PRO A 188 3.29 2.43 4.44
C PRO A 188 3.53 3.84 4.99
N LEU A 189 2.48 4.64 5.18
CA LEU A 189 2.56 5.99 5.72
C LEU A 189 3.18 5.99 7.13
N TRP A 190 2.70 5.10 7.98
CA TRP A 190 3.20 4.97 9.35
C TRP A 190 4.63 4.40 9.41
N CYS A 191 5.02 3.57 8.44
CA CYS A 191 6.41 3.11 8.31
C CYS A 191 7.37 4.24 7.92
N ILE A 192 6.95 5.16 7.05
CA ILE A 192 7.74 6.35 6.68
C ILE A 192 7.84 7.28 7.89
N LYS A 193 6.70 7.61 8.50
CA LYS A 193 6.64 8.57 9.61
C LYS A 193 7.19 8.06 10.93
N GLY A 194 7.31 6.76 11.12
CA GLY A 194 7.75 6.20 12.40
C GLY A 194 6.78 6.43 13.56
N VAL A 195 5.48 6.67 13.30
CA VAL A 195 4.47 7.16 14.27
C VAL A 195 4.24 6.26 15.51
N ASN A 196 4.89 5.11 15.58
CA ASN A 196 4.70 4.18 16.67
C ASN A 196 5.99 3.40 16.92
N PRO A 197 6.32 3.13 18.20
CA PRO A 197 7.45 2.28 18.59
C PRO A 197 7.59 0.99 17.77
N LEU A 198 6.46 0.38 17.40
CA LEU A 198 6.44 -0.84 16.60
C LEU A 198 7.14 -0.69 15.25
N PHE A 199 7.02 0.46 14.57
CA PHE A 199 7.63 0.69 13.27
C PHE A 199 9.13 1.00 13.35
N THR A 200 9.64 1.29 14.55
CA THR A 200 11.05 1.64 14.81
C THR A 200 11.81 0.56 15.59
N LEU A 201 11.29 -0.67 15.69
CA LEU A 201 12.03 -1.76 16.31
C LEU A 201 13.16 -2.28 15.39
N LEU A 202 14.36 -2.47 15.94
CA LEU A 202 15.46 -3.12 15.23
C LEU A 202 15.22 -4.62 14.97
N MET A 203 14.28 -5.24 15.69
CA MET A 203 13.86 -6.63 15.48
C MET A 203 13.52 -6.94 14.02
N TRP A 204 12.99 -5.97 13.27
CA TRP A 204 12.66 -6.18 11.84
C TRP A 204 13.88 -6.53 10.98
N GLN A 205 15.09 -6.17 11.43
CA GLN A 205 16.35 -6.51 10.78
C GLN A 205 16.95 -7.83 11.27
N ASP A 206 16.46 -8.38 12.40
CA ASP A 206 16.90 -9.66 12.96
C ASP A 206 16.19 -10.82 12.26
N GLU A 207 16.88 -11.47 11.32
CA GLU A 207 16.37 -12.62 10.57
C GLU A 207 15.96 -13.79 11.47
N ALA A 208 16.70 -14.04 12.56
CA ALA A 208 16.43 -15.14 13.47
C ALA A 208 15.18 -14.85 14.31
N ALA A 209 15.05 -13.63 14.84
CA ALA A 209 13.88 -13.24 15.61
C ALA A 209 12.60 -13.23 14.75
N VAL A 210 12.68 -12.69 13.53
CA VAL A 210 11.52 -12.67 12.61
C VAL A 210 11.12 -14.07 12.17
N ASP A 211 12.06 -14.97 11.87
CA ASP A 211 11.70 -16.36 11.53
C ASP A 211 11.05 -17.09 12.71
N GLU A 212 11.57 -16.89 13.91
CA GLU A 212 11.02 -17.48 15.12
C GLU A 212 9.62 -16.94 15.43
N LEU A 213 9.41 -15.63 15.31
CA LEU A 213 8.09 -15.02 15.45
C LEU A 213 7.12 -15.55 14.40
N ALA A 214 7.52 -15.64 13.12
CA ALA A 214 6.70 -16.20 12.05
C ALA A 214 6.33 -17.66 12.31
N ARG A 215 7.25 -18.45 12.87
CA ARG A 215 7.02 -19.84 13.27
C ARG A 215 5.98 -19.92 14.41
N GLN A 216 6.12 -19.09 15.44
CA GLN A 216 5.17 -19.07 16.55
C GLN A 216 3.77 -18.58 16.11
N LEU A 217 3.69 -17.57 15.25
CA LEU A 217 2.44 -17.08 14.68
C LEU A 217 1.78 -18.14 13.79
N SER A 218 2.55 -18.82 12.94
CA SER A 218 2.06 -19.94 12.12
C SER A 218 1.44 -21.05 12.98
N ALA A 219 2.09 -21.42 14.08
CA ALA A 219 1.56 -22.41 15.03
C ALA A 219 0.29 -21.90 15.74
N ALA A 220 0.26 -20.62 16.11
CA ALA A 220 -0.90 -19.98 16.72
C ALA A 220 -2.11 -19.93 15.77
N PHE A 221 -1.90 -19.61 14.49
CA PHE A 221 -2.97 -19.62 13.49
C PHE A 221 -3.58 -21.01 13.34
N ALA A 222 -2.75 -22.04 13.22
CA ALA A 222 -3.19 -23.44 13.13
C ALA A 222 -3.99 -23.87 14.39
N ALA A 223 -3.46 -23.57 15.57
CA ALA A 223 -4.07 -23.94 16.85
C ALA A 223 -5.43 -23.25 17.10
N ASN A 224 -5.66 -22.08 16.49
CA ASN A 224 -6.92 -21.35 16.61
C ASN A 224 -7.83 -21.54 15.39
N GLY A 225 -7.54 -22.51 14.51
CA GLY A 225 -8.43 -22.89 13.41
C GLY A 225 -8.51 -21.87 12.26
N TYR A 226 -7.54 -20.97 12.14
CA TYR A 226 -7.48 -20.08 10.98
C TYR A 226 -7.21 -20.89 9.71
N PRO A 227 -7.84 -20.53 8.57
CA PRO A 227 -7.48 -21.15 7.30
C PRO A 227 -6.02 -20.83 6.92
N SER A 228 -5.36 -21.70 6.16
CA SER A 228 -4.06 -21.40 5.58
C SER A 228 -4.14 -20.17 4.66
N PHE A 229 -3.03 -19.44 4.56
CA PHE A 229 -2.84 -18.31 3.64
C PHE A 229 -3.25 -18.67 2.20
N ASP A 230 -2.80 -19.81 1.70
CA ASP A 230 -3.06 -20.28 0.32
C ASP A 230 -4.32 -21.16 0.19
N GLY A 231 -5.12 -21.26 1.26
CA GLY A 231 -6.26 -22.17 1.31
C GLY A 231 -5.89 -23.66 1.39
N GLY A 232 -4.60 -24.00 1.44
CA GLY A 232 -4.09 -25.35 1.64
C GLY A 232 -4.15 -25.82 3.09
N SER A 233 -3.56 -26.99 3.36
CA SER A 233 -3.54 -27.61 4.69
C SER A 233 -2.35 -27.22 5.58
N ARG A 234 -1.38 -26.44 5.06
CA ARG A 234 -0.13 -26.12 5.78
C ARG A 234 0.09 -24.61 5.88
N HIS A 235 0.25 -24.13 7.12
CA HIS A 235 0.62 -22.74 7.39
C HIS A 235 2.07 -22.39 7.05
N ASP A 236 2.89 -23.34 6.59
CA ASP A 236 4.27 -23.09 6.16
C ASP A 236 4.38 -22.04 5.04
N ALA A 237 3.35 -21.92 4.19
CA ALA A 237 3.29 -20.90 3.15
C ALA A 237 3.30 -19.47 3.71
N TYR A 238 2.71 -19.25 4.89
CA TYR A 238 2.74 -17.95 5.59
C TYR A 238 4.16 -17.57 6.03
N ARG A 239 4.92 -18.53 6.56
CA ARG A 239 6.33 -18.31 6.95
C ARG A 239 7.18 -17.90 5.75
N GLY A 240 6.96 -18.52 4.60
CA GLY A 240 7.64 -18.15 3.34
C GLY A 240 7.35 -16.71 2.91
N VAL A 241 6.12 -16.23 3.09
CA VAL A 241 5.71 -14.85 2.79
C VAL A 241 6.40 -13.84 3.72
N VAL A 242 6.46 -14.14 5.02
CA VAL A 242 7.15 -13.28 6.00
C VAL A 242 8.64 -13.19 5.70
N ARG A 243 9.32 -14.32 5.47
CA ARG A 243 10.75 -14.35 5.10
C ARG A 243 11.04 -13.57 3.82
N ALA A 244 10.18 -13.70 2.82
CA ALA A 244 10.33 -12.95 1.57
C ALA A 244 10.17 -11.44 1.80
N SER A 245 9.29 -11.02 2.71
CA SER A 245 9.06 -9.60 3.05
C SER A 245 10.28 -9.03 3.77
N GLN A 246 10.83 -9.78 4.73
CA GLN A 246 12.04 -9.41 5.45
C GLN A 246 13.24 -9.31 4.52
N ARG A 247 13.43 -10.28 3.61
CA ARG A 247 14.50 -10.21 2.62
C ARG A 247 14.40 -8.95 1.76
N LEU A 248 13.20 -8.63 1.26
CA LEU A 248 12.98 -7.41 0.49
C LEU A 248 13.32 -6.14 1.29
N TYR A 249 13.04 -6.13 2.60
CA TYR A 249 13.41 -5.03 3.48
C TYR A 249 14.92 -4.89 3.62
N LEU A 250 15.61 -5.99 3.95
CA LEU A 250 17.07 -6.01 4.13
C LEU A 250 17.82 -5.67 2.84
N ASP A 251 17.37 -6.20 1.69
CA ASP A 251 17.93 -5.88 0.37
C ASP A 251 17.78 -4.37 0.07
N GLY A 252 16.65 -3.76 0.47
CA GLY A 252 16.42 -2.33 0.33
C GLY A 252 17.26 -1.45 1.26
N LEU A 253 17.66 -1.96 2.43
CA LEU A 253 18.58 -1.29 3.35
C LEU A 253 20.04 -1.39 2.90
N ALA A 254 20.43 -2.49 2.26
CA ALA A 254 21.82 -2.75 1.87
C ALA A 254 22.26 -2.01 0.58
N GLY A 255 21.34 -1.47 -0.21
CA GLY A 255 21.66 -0.78 -1.46
C GLY A 255 22.14 0.66 -1.28
N ASP A 256 22.89 1.17 -2.26
CA ASP A 256 23.38 2.58 -2.34
C ASP A 256 22.27 3.65 -2.29
N GLY A 257 21.01 3.22 -2.41
CA GLY A 257 19.82 4.05 -2.34
C GLY A 257 19.16 4.14 -0.96
N ALA A 258 19.69 3.51 0.10
CA ALA A 258 19.07 3.57 1.43
C ALA A 258 18.89 5.01 1.96
N ALA A 259 19.78 5.93 1.57
CA ALA A 259 19.68 7.37 1.82
C ALA A 259 18.99 8.14 0.67
N ARG A 260 18.96 7.61 -0.55
CA ARG A 260 18.34 8.28 -1.70
C ARG A 260 16.82 8.10 -1.66
N GLY A 261 16.08 9.19 -1.50
CA GLY A 261 14.61 9.18 -1.42
C GLY A 261 14.06 9.03 -0.01
N GLY A 262 14.89 9.18 1.03
CA GLY A 262 14.45 9.19 2.44
C GLY A 262 14.62 10.55 3.14
N ASP A 263 15.55 11.39 2.68
CA ASP A 263 15.86 12.67 3.32
C ASP A 263 14.64 13.59 3.38
N GLY A 264 14.21 13.89 4.60
CA GLY A 264 13.10 14.81 4.87
C GLY A 264 11.69 14.21 4.73
N LEU A 265 11.53 12.95 4.30
CA LEU A 265 10.18 12.34 4.23
C LEU A 265 9.51 12.21 5.59
N THR A 266 10.28 11.95 6.64
CA THR A 266 9.79 11.92 8.03
C THR A 266 9.21 13.27 8.46
N GLN A 267 9.63 14.37 7.84
CA GLN A 267 9.21 15.74 8.17
C GLN A 267 7.98 16.20 7.38
N LEU A 268 7.70 15.62 6.20
CA LEU A 268 6.53 15.99 5.39
C LEU A 268 5.21 15.67 6.09
N PRO A 269 4.18 16.52 6.07
CA PRO A 269 2.86 16.18 6.61
C PRO A 269 2.34 14.84 6.06
N LEU A 270 1.59 14.08 6.88
CA LEU A 270 1.11 12.75 6.49
C LEU A 270 0.20 12.80 5.24
N THR A 271 -0.53 13.89 5.05
CA THR A 271 -1.34 14.15 3.86
C THR A 271 -0.48 14.27 2.60
N GLU A 272 0.63 15.01 2.67
CA GLU A 272 1.58 15.11 1.56
C GLU A 272 2.28 13.80 1.26
N LEU A 273 2.58 13.00 2.29
CA LEU A 273 3.11 11.65 2.11
C LEU A 273 2.09 10.73 1.43
N ALA A 274 0.81 10.84 1.76
CA ALA A 274 -0.26 10.10 1.08
C ALA A 274 -0.32 10.47 -0.41
N ASP A 275 -0.31 11.76 -0.72
CA ASP A 275 -0.29 12.24 -2.11
C ASP A 275 0.98 11.78 -2.85
N LEU A 276 2.13 11.73 -2.17
CA LEU A 276 3.38 11.23 -2.74
C LEU A 276 3.31 9.72 -3.04
N LEU A 277 2.81 8.91 -2.11
CA LEU A 277 2.61 7.48 -2.34
C LEU A 277 1.66 7.24 -3.52
N ASP A 278 0.57 8.00 -3.60
CA ASP A 278 -0.38 7.93 -4.71
C ASP A 278 0.26 8.31 -6.05
N ARG A 279 1.06 9.39 -6.08
CA ARG A 279 1.81 9.86 -7.27
C ARG A 279 2.88 8.89 -7.73
N GLU A 280 3.54 8.20 -6.79
CA GLU A 280 4.57 7.19 -7.08
C GLU A 280 3.97 5.80 -7.29
N PHE A 281 2.64 5.68 -7.37
CA PHE A 281 1.93 4.42 -7.62
C PHE A 281 2.28 3.34 -6.59
N PHE A 282 2.59 3.74 -5.36
CA PHE A 282 2.92 2.78 -4.32
C PHE A 282 1.67 2.01 -3.92
N ASP A 283 1.79 0.68 -3.90
CA ASP A 283 0.73 -0.23 -3.49
C ASP A 283 1.35 -1.33 -2.64
N LEU A 284 0.79 -1.58 -1.46
CA LEU A 284 1.34 -2.60 -0.57
C LEU A 284 1.21 -4.02 -1.14
N GLY A 285 0.14 -4.31 -1.89
CA GLY A 285 -0.09 -5.56 -2.62
C GLY A 285 0.88 -5.78 -3.77
N TYR A 286 1.26 -4.67 -4.43
CA TYR A 286 2.09 -4.68 -5.63
C TYR A 286 3.10 -3.53 -5.60
N PRO A 287 4.11 -3.58 -4.73
CA PRO A 287 5.01 -2.45 -4.55
C PRO A 287 5.82 -2.23 -5.83
N ALA A 288 5.58 -1.09 -6.49
CA ALA A 288 6.38 -0.63 -7.61
C ALA A 288 7.60 0.15 -7.07
N PRO A 289 8.80 -0.03 -7.64
CA PRO A 289 9.94 0.74 -7.20
C PRO A 289 9.81 2.19 -7.61
N SER A 290 10.17 3.08 -6.69
CA SER A 290 10.12 4.52 -6.88
C SER A 290 11.53 5.08 -6.85
N ARG A 291 11.75 6.19 -7.56
CA ARG A 291 12.98 6.98 -7.44
C ARG A 291 12.93 7.99 -6.30
N VAL A 292 11.73 8.24 -5.77
CA VAL A 292 11.46 9.23 -4.73
C VAL A 292 11.25 8.57 -3.38
N LEU A 293 10.63 7.38 -3.33
CA LEU A 293 10.43 6.64 -2.09
C LEU A 293 11.66 5.80 -1.74
N PRO A 294 11.90 5.54 -0.44
CA PRO A 294 13.03 4.73 -0.01
C PRO A 294 12.90 3.28 -0.50
N PRO A 295 13.98 2.65 -1.00
CA PRO A 295 13.95 1.26 -1.48
C PRO A 295 13.50 0.24 -0.43
N TRP A 296 13.72 0.53 0.87
CA TRP A 296 13.34 -0.34 1.98
C TRP A 296 11.83 -0.31 2.30
N LEU A 297 11.08 0.71 1.84
CA LEU A 297 9.70 0.95 2.27
C LEU A 297 8.77 -0.21 1.96
N ALA A 298 8.84 -0.74 0.73
CA ALA A 298 8.01 -1.86 0.30
C ALA A 298 8.19 -3.09 1.19
N GLY A 299 9.45 -3.48 1.42
CA GLY A 299 9.78 -4.61 2.28
C GLY A 299 9.34 -4.39 3.72
N LYS A 300 9.60 -3.20 4.28
CA LYS A 300 9.22 -2.87 5.67
C LYS A 300 7.71 -2.89 5.85
N ALA A 301 6.97 -2.24 4.97
CA ALA A 301 5.52 -2.18 5.04
C ALA A 301 4.89 -3.58 4.89
N LEU A 302 5.40 -4.40 3.96
CA LEU A 302 4.97 -5.80 3.80
C LEU A 302 5.27 -6.64 5.04
N LEU A 303 6.46 -6.49 5.61
CA LEU A 303 6.87 -7.23 6.80
C LEU A 303 5.96 -6.88 7.99
N VAL A 304 5.75 -5.59 8.24
CA VAL A 304 4.89 -5.12 9.32
C VAL A 304 3.45 -5.56 9.08
N TRP A 305 2.93 -5.47 7.85
CA TRP A 305 1.60 -5.98 7.51
C TRP A 305 1.47 -7.48 7.79
N ASN A 306 2.38 -8.28 7.22
CA ASN A 306 2.34 -9.74 7.31
C ASN A 306 2.52 -10.28 8.73
N ILE A 307 3.15 -9.52 9.63
CA ILE A 307 3.29 -9.91 11.03
C ILE A 307 2.19 -9.29 11.90
N VAL A 308 2.04 -7.98 11.87
CA VAL A 308 1.21 -7.23 12.82
C VAL A 308 -0.26 -7.26 12.41
N ALA A 309 -0.57 -6.89 11.16
CA ALA A 309 -1.96 -6.88 10.69
C ALA A 309 -2.51 -8.30 10.62
N CYS A 310 -1.74 -9.27 10.10
CA CYS A 310 -2.18 -10.66 10.04
C CYS A 310 -2.34 -11.30 11.43
N ALA A 311 -1.62 -10.88 12.46
CA ALA A 311 -1.88 -11.37 13.83
C ALA A 311 -3.26 -10.96 14.35
N ALA A 312 -3.84 -9.88 13.81
CA ALA A 312 -5.18 -9.40 14.13
C ALA A 312 -6.26 -9.93 13.16
N LEU A 313 -5.98 -9.94 11.86
CA LEU A 313 -6.95 -10.24 10.80
C LEU A 313 -6.92 -11.71 10.34
N GLY A 314 -5.81 -12.41 10.60
CA GLY A 314 -5.56 -13.77 10.15
C GLY A 314 -4.59 -13.86 8.96
N PRO A 315 -4.11 -15.07 8.65
CA PRO A 315 -3.05 -15.30 7.67
C PRO A 315 -3.53 -15.20 6.21
N ARG A 316 -4.85 -15.20 5.96
CA ARG A 316 -5.41 -14.96 4.61
C ARG A 316 -5.18 -13.55 4.10
N GLU A 317 -5.00 -12.60 5.01
CA GLU A 317 -4.67 -11.22 4.66
C GLU A 317 -3.19 -11.03 4.32
N ALA A 318 -2.35 -12.07 4.46
CA ALA A 318 -0.95 -11.94 4.15
C ALA A 318 -0.75 -11.59 2.67
N ILE A 319 0.17 -10.67 2.41
CA ILE A 319 0.51 -10.22 1.07
C ILE A 319 1.86 -10.83 0.71
N ARG A 320 1.87 -11.64 -0.35
CA ARG A 320 3.11 -12.22 -0.85
C ARG A 320 3.92 -11.13 -1.59
N PRO A 321 5.18 -10.88 -1.21
CA PRO A 321 6.06 -10.04 -2.00
C PRO A 321 6.20 -10.64 -3.40
N SER A 322 6.04 -9.83 -4.42
CA SER A 322 6.36 -10.21 -5.79
C SER A 322 7.88 -10.40 -5.89
N GLY A 323 8.31 -11.66 -6.08
CA GLY A 323 9.72 -12.05 -6.04
C GLY A 323 10.46 -11.77 -7.35
N PRO A 324 11.81 -11.73 -7.36
CA PRO A 324 12.58 -11.55 -8.58
C PRO A 324 12.39 -12.68 -9.61
N ASN A 325 12.01 -13.88 -9.16
CA ASN A 325 11.64 -15.03 -10.02
C ASN A 325 10.12 -15.17 -10.21
N ARG A 326 9.36 -14.18 -9.74
CA ARG A 326 7.91 -14.01 -9.93
C ARG A 326 7.68 -12.58 -10.42
N THR A 327 8.12 -12.38 -11.66
CA THR A 327 7.75 -11.33 -12.61
C THR A 327 6.53 -10.50 -12.19
N ALA A 328 6.77 -9.21 -11.88
CA ALA A 328 5.87 -8.05 -12.12
C ALA A 328 6.48 -6.73 -11.56
N THR A 329 7.36 -6.75 -10.56
CA THR A 329 7.64 -5.53 -9.75
C THR A 329 9.10 -5.11 -9.60
N THR A 330 10.10 -5.82 -10.14
CA THR A 330 11.49 -5.38 -10.01
C THR A 330 11.86 -4.38 -11.11
N LEU A 331 11.61 -3.08 -10.90
CA LEU A 331 12.40 -2.03 -11.57
C LEU A 331 13.80 -2.07 -10.96
N VAL A 332 14.74 -2.60 -11.73
CA VAL A 332 16.17 -2.51 -11.41
C VAL A 332 16.54 -1.02 -11.35
N PRO A 333 17.24 -0.54 -10.31
CA PRO A 333 17.78 0.82 -10.28
C PRO A 333 18.58 1.09 -11.55
N GLY A 334 18.30 2.24 -12.17
CA GLY A 334 18.82 2.56 -13.48
C GLY A 334 20.32 2.69 -13.51
N ASP A 335 20.94 1.88 -14.37
CA ASP A 335 21.83 2.38 -15.40
C ASP A 335 21.47 1.66 -16.71
N ALA A 336 21.08 2.45 -17.72
CA ALA A 336 20.64 2.06 -19.05
C ALA A 336 19.68 0.84 -19.09
N VAL A 337 18.39 1.09 -18.83
CA VAL A 337 17.35 0.10 -19.14
C VAL A 337 17.13 0.09 -20.66
N THR A 338 17.90 -0.74 -21.36
CA THR A 338 17.68 -1.09 -22.77
C THR A 338 16.24 -1.59 -22.96
N ALA A 339 15.62 -1.37 -24.12
CA ALA A 339 14.27 -1.88 -24.43
C ALA A 339 14.05 -3.36 -24.03
N ALA A 340 15.10 -4.19 -24.15
CA ALA A 340 15.10 -5.60 -23.72
C ALA A 340 14.75 -5.84 -22.23
N LYS A 341 15.00 -4.88 -21.33
CA LYS A 341 14.66 -4.96 -19.90
C LYS A 341 13.24 -4.44 -19.58
N ARG A 342 12.62 -3.70 -20.51
CA ARG A 342 11.22 -3.22 -20.41
C ARG A 342 10.23 -4.17 -21.08
N ALA A 343 10.71 -5.09 -21.91
CA ALA A 343 9.90 -6.13 -22.51
C ALA A 343 9.17 -6.96 -21.43
N LEU A 344 7.88 -7.18 -21.65
CA LEU A 344 7.04 -8.03 -20.81
C LEU A 344 7.51 -9.49 -20.89
N ARG A 345 7.67 -10.14 -19.73
CA ARG A 345 8.07 -11.56 -19.59
C ARG A 345 7.40 -12.16 -18.35
N GLY A 346 7.15 -13.46 -18.38
CA GLY A 346 6.48 -14.18 -17.31
C GLY A 346 5.03 -13.77 -17.12
N GLU A 347 4.65 -13.57 -15.87
CA GLU A 347 3.30 -13.12 -15.50
C GLU A 347 3.17 -11.61 -15.79
N VAL A 348 2.13 -11.27 -16.53
CA VAL A 348 1.72 -9.90 -16.86
C VAL A 348 0.37 -9.65 -16.22
N LEU A 349 0.27 -8.54 -15.48
CA LEU A 349 -0.97 -8.12 -14.86
C LEU A 349 -1.51 -6.88 -15.56
N LEU A 350 -2.80 -6.94 -15.92
CA LEU A 350 -3.56 -5.78 -16.35
C LEU A 350 -4.36 -5.27 -15.16
N ARG A 351 -3.95 -4.14 -14.60
CA ARG A 351 -4.67 -3.47 -13.51
C ARG A 351 -5.58 -2.40 -14.07
N ARG A 352 -6.83 -2.35 -13.62
CA ARG A 352 -7.74 -1.24 -13.90
C ARG A 352 -7.59 -0.19 -12.80
N CYS A 353 -7.39 1.07 -13.18
CA CYS A 353 -7.38 2.21 -12.28
C CYS A 353 -8.77 2.85 -12.25
N LEU A 354 -9.36 2.87 -11.07
CA LEU A 354 -10.67 3.43 -10.81
C LEU A 354 -10.55 4.91 -10.49
N LYS A 355 -11.62 5.68 -10.74
CA LYS A 355 -11.64 7.14 -10.52
C LYS A 355 -11.40 7.54 -9.06
N ASN A 356 -11.76 6.68 -8.12
CA ASN A 356 -11.55 6.86 -6.69
C ASN A 356 -10.10 6.57 -6.25
N GLY A 357 -9.20 6.24 -7.20
CA GLY A 357 -7.80 5.88 -6.93
C GLY A 357 -7.57 4.40 -6.66
N GLU A 358 -8.63 3.60 -6.50
CA GLU A 358 -8.52 2.15 -6.32
C GLU A 358 -7.98 1.48 -7.59
N ARG A 359 -7.31 0.34 -7.40
CA ARG A 359 -6.75 -0.44 -8.50
C ARG A 359 -7.10 -1.91 -8.31
N GLU A 360 -7.78 -2.48 -9.29
CA GLU A 360 -8.13 -3.91 -9.30
C GLU A 360 -7.32 -4.65 -10.36
N VAL A 361 -6.95 -5.91 -10.10
CA VAL A 361 -6.39 -6.78 -11.14
C VAL A 361 -7.54 -7.24 -12.03
N ALA A 362 -7.57 -6.72 -13.24
CA ALA A 362 -8.63 -6.94 -14.21
C ALA A 362 -8.28 -8.09 -15.17
N GLY A 363 -7.00 -8.45 -15.28
CA GLY A 363 -6.52 -9.55 -16.08
C GLY A 363 -5.13 -10.03 -15.65
N MET A 364 -4.86 -11.32 -15.88
CA MET A 364 -3.55 -11.94 -15.68
C MET A 364 -3.20 -12.81 -16.89
N LEU A 365 -1.93 -12.80 -17.31
CA LEU A 365 -1.45 -13.51 -18.49
C LEU A 365 -0.04 -14.06 -18.26
N GLN A 366 0.23 -15.28 -18.72
CA GLN A 366 1.57 -15.86 -18.67
C GLN A 366 2.22 -15.90 -20.06
N LEU A 367 3.32 -15.20 -20.26
CA LEU A 367 4.03 -15.08 -21.54
C LEU A 367 5.14 -16.12 -21.77
N ASP A 368 5.58 -16.82 -20.71
CA ASP A 368 6.70 -17.79 -20.80
C ASP A 368 6.27 -19.19 -21.30
N GLY A 369 4.99 -19.38 -21.59
CA GLY A 369 4.43 -20.65 -22.06
C GLY A 369 4.53 -20.84 -23.57
N ALA A 370 4.37 -22.09 -24.03
CA ALA A 370 4.24 -22.39 -25.46
C ALA A 370 3.02 -21.67 -26.08
N GLU A 371 1.95 -21.55 -25.30
CA GLU A 371 0.70 -20.85 -25.64
C GLU A 371 0.15 -20.16 -24.38
N PRO A 372 -0.15 -18.85 -24.43
CA PRO A 372 -0.65 -18.11 -23.26
C PRO A 372 -2.08 -18.54 -22.94
N ALA A 373 -2.30 -19.08 -21.75
CA ALA A 373 -3.63 -19.48 -21.28
C ALA A 373 -4.56 -18.26 -21.16
N GLY A 374 -5.86 -18.47 -21.40
CA GLY A 374 -6.85 -17.38 -21.33
C GLY A 374 -6.85 -16.46 -22.54
N THR A 375 -6.36 -16.92 -23.69
CA THR A 375 -6.35 -16.19 -24.97
C THR A 375 -7.07 -16.98 -26.05
N VAL A 376 -7.52 -16.31 -27.12
CA VAL A 376 -8.16 -16.94 -28.28
C VAL A 376 -7.36 -16.67 -29.55
N ALA A 377 -7.27 -17.66 -30.45
CA ALA A 377 -6.54 -17.52 -31.70
C ALA A 377 -7.23 -16.53 -32.66
N LEU A 378 -6.45 -15.65 -33.27
CA LEU A 378 -6.88 -14.84 -34.41
C LEU A 378 -6.65 -15.63 -35.72
N ASP A 379 -7.31 -15.21 -36.81
CA ASP A 379 -7.31 -15.92 -38.10
C ASP A 379 -5.92 -16.04 -38.75
N ASP A 380 -4.96 -15.20 -38.36
CA ASP A 380 -3.59 -15.27 -38.86
C ASP A 380 -2.79 -16.47 -38.29
N GLY A 381 -3.35 -17.19 -37.31
CA GLY A 381 -2.75 -18.36 -36.66
C GLY A 381 -1.49 -18.08 -35.85
N ALA A 382 -0.99 -16.85 -35.87
CA ALA A 382 0.25 -16.41 -35.22
C ALA A 382 -0.02 -15.44 -34.06
N SER A 383 -1.20 -14.82 -34.06
CA SER A 383 -1.61 -13.84 -33.07
C SER A 383 -2.75 -14.37 -32.20
N ARG A 384 -2.80 -13.92 -30.96
CA ARG A 384 -3.85 -14.26 -29.99
C ARG A 384 -4.51 -12.99 -29.46
N LEU A 385 -5.81 -13.01 -29.26
CA LEU A 385 -6.51 -11.98 -28.50
C LEU A 385 -6.48 -12.35 -27.02
N TRP A 386 -6.05 -11.40 -26.18
CA TRP A 386 -6.17 -11.51 -24.74
C TRP A 386 -7.48 -10.90 -24.25
N TYR A 387 -7.64 -9.59 -24.43
CA TYR A 387 -8.85 -8.86 -24.04
C TYR A 387 -9.23 -7.77 -25.05
N VAL A 388 -10.52 -7.50 -25.14
CA VAL A 388 -11.07 -6.26 -25.72
C VAL A 388 -11.53 -5.36 -24.60
N LEU A 389 -10.99 -4.15 -24.55
CA LEU A 389 -11.41 -3.10 -23.62
C LEU A 389 -12.57 -2.33 -24.23
N GLY A 390 -13.65 -2.14 -23.49
CA GLY A 390 -14.80 -1.39 -24.00
C GLY A 390 -15.83 -1.02 -22.95
N SER A 391 -16.78 -0.15 -23.27
CA SER A 391 -17.73 0.44 -22.31
C SER A 391 -18.63 -0.59 -21.64
N ALA A 392 -19.32 -1.41 -22.44
CA ALA A 392 -20.00 -2.61 -22.01
C ALA A 392 -20.14 -3.57 -23.19
N TYR A 393 -20.16 -4.87 -22.92
CA TYR A 393 -20.38 -5.88 -23.94
C TYR A 393 -21.82 -5.82 -24.43
N ASP A 394 -21.99 -5.79 -25.75
CA ASP A 394 -23.28 -5.68 -26.42
C ASP A 394 -23.25 -6.57 -27.67
N GLU A 395 -23.96 -7.70 -27.63
CA GLU A 395 -24.02 -8.68 -28.73
C GLU A 395 -24.61 -8.09 -30.02
N GLN A 396 -25.36 -6.98 -29.93
CA GLN A 396 -25.98 -6.31 -31.07
C GLN A 396 -25.09 -5.20 -31.63
N ALA A 397 -24.02 -4.82 -30.93
CA ALA A 397 -23.08 -3.82 -31.40
C ALA A 397 -22.29 -4.37 -32.60
N ARG A 398 -22.02 -3.48 -33.57
CA ARG A 398 -21.19 -3.84 -34.72
C ARG A 398 -19.78 -4.22 -34.26
N VAL A 399 -19.41 -5.49 -34.43
CA VAL A 399 -18.08 -6.01 -34.15
C VAL A 399 -17.06 -5.35 -35.10
N PRO A 400 -15.96 -4.77 -34.59
CA PRO A 400 -14.86 -4.28 -35.41
C PRO A 400 -14.30 -5.37 -36.32
N GLU A 401 -13.88 -5.00 -37.53
CA GLU A 401 -13.40 -5.96 -38.55
C GLU A 401 -12.24 -6.82 -38.05
N ALA A 402 -11.30 -6.24 -37.29
CA ALA A 402 -10.18 -6.94 -36.66
C ALA A 402 -10.60 -8.06 -35.68
N LEU A 403 -11.83 -7.98 -35.15
CA LEU A 403 -12.37 -8.93 -34.16
C LEU A 403 -13.39 -9.90 -34.76
N ALA A 404 -13.79 -9.73 -36.03
CA ALA A 404 -14.74 -10.60 -36.70
C ALA A 404 -14.35 -12.11 -36.65
N PRO A 405 -13.07 -12.49 -36.77
CA PRO A 405 -12.61 -13.88 -36.61
C PRO A 405 -13.00 -14.56 -35.30
N VAL A 406 -13.11 -13.78 -34.23
CA VAL A 406 -13.28 -14.26 -32.86
C VAL A 406 -14.59 -13.78 -32.23
N ALA A 407 -15.55 -13.36 -33.07
CA ALA A 407 -16.82 -12.78 -32.63
C ALA A 407 -17.53 -13.64 -31.57
N ASP A 408 -17.57 -14.96 -31.78
CA ASP A 408 -18.23 -15.91 -30.88
C ASP A 408 -17.53 -16.05 -29.52
N ALA A 409 -16.25 -15.68 -29.42
CA ALA A 409 -15.46 -15.74 -28.19
C ALA A 409 -15.39 -14.39 -27.46
N LEU A 410 -15.87 -13.30 -28.07
CA LEU A 410 -15.69 -11.94 -27.52
C LEU A 410 -16.29 -11.78 -26.13
N ALA A 411 -17.44 -12.40 -25.83
CA ALA A 411 -18.06 -12.32 -24.50
C ALA A 411 -17.11 -12.76 -23.38
N ALA A 412 -16.30 -13.80 -23.61
CA ALA A 412 -15.36 -14.34 -22.62
C ALA A 412 -14.05 -13.53 -22.55
N HIS A 413 -13.72 -12.78 -23.61
CA HIS A 413 -12.53 -11.96 -23.73
C HIS A 413 -12.84 -10.46 -23.68
N PHE A 414 -14.02 -10.09 -23.20
CA PHE A 414 -14.40 -8.69 -23.05
C PHE A 414 -14.12 -8.21 -21.64
N LEU A 415 -13.41 -7.09 -21.53
CA LEU A 415 -13.11 -6.44 -20.26
C LEU A 415 -13.82 -5.08 -20.19
N PRO A 416 -14.89 -4.95 -19.39
CA PRO A 416 -15.66 -3.71 -19.31
C PRO A 416 -14.84 -2.58 -18.68
N THR A 417 -14.90 -1.40 -19.28
CA THR A 417 -14.31 -0.18 -18.78
C THR A 417 -15.26 0.38 -17.73
N MET A 418 -15.02 0.00 -16.47
CA MET A 418 -15.86 0.44 -15.36
C MET A 418 -15.41 1.80 -14.82
N ARG A 419 -16.38 2.60 -14.38
CA ARG A 419 -16.20 3.79 -13.54
C ARG A 419 -17.06 3.65 -12.28
N PHE A 420 -16.73 4.41 -11.25
CA PHE A 420 -17.60 4.60 -10.10
C PHE A 420 -18.20 6.00 -10.15
N ASP A 421 -19.50 6.12 -9.91
CA ASP A 421 -20.16 7.41 -9.72
C ASP A 421 -19.82 8.02 -8.34
N GLU A 422 -20.28 9.25 -8.09
CA GLU A 422 -20.08 9.95 -6.80
C GLU A 422 -20.69 9.23 -5.59
N ARG A 423 -21.50 8.18 -5.83
CA ARG A 423 -22.16 7.35 -4.81
C ARG A 423 -21.52 5.97 -4.67
N GLY A 424 -20.45 5.68 -5.40
CA GLY A 424 -19.76 4.39 -5.37
C GLY A 424 -20.47 3.27 -6.13
N ASN A 425 -21.41 3.58 -7.03
CA ASN A 425 -21.99 2.57 -7.92
C ASN A 425 -21.10 2.38 -9.14
N GLN A 426 -20.93 1.13 -9.57
CA GLN A 426 -20.33 0.82 -10.86
C GLN A 426 -21.21 1.36 -11.99
N THR A 427 -20.61 2.15 -12.86
CA THR A 427 -21.23 2.77 -14.02
C THR A 427 -20.35 2.55 -15.25
N GLU A 428 -20.98 2.54 -16.42
CA GLU A 428 -20.30 2.40 -17.70
C GLU A 428 -19.27 3.52 -17.93
N GLY A 429 -18.11 3.18 -18.49
CA GLY A 429 -17.04 4.10 -18.85
C GLY A 429 -17.53 5.21 -19.78
N THR A 430 -17.89 6.37 -19.21
CA THR A 430 -18.44 7.49 -19.98
C THR A 430 -17.44 7.98 -21.02
N GLY A 431 -17.79 7.84 -22.30
CA GLY A 431 -16.95 8.23 -23.43
C GLY A 431 -16.09 7.11 -24.01
N ASP A 432 -16.02 5.94 -23.36
CA ASP A 432 -15.43 4.76 -23.98
C ASP A 432 -16.40 4.18 -25.01
N SER A 433 -15.86 3.48 -26.01
CA SER A 433 -16.66 2.89 -27.09
C SER A 433 -17.00 1.46 -26.70
N ARG A 434 -18.09 0.89 -27.26
CA ARG A 434 -18.52 -0.50 -26.96
C ARG A 434 -17.36 -1.48 -27.10
N TYR A 435 -16.63 -1.38 -28.21
CA TYR A 435 -15.31 -1.96 -28.39
C TYR A 435 -14.34 -0.80 -28.62
N HIS A 436 -13.41 -0.56 -27.70
CA HIS A 436 -12.56 0.63 -27.71
C HIS A 436 -11.13 0.31 -28.15
N ALA A 437 -10.50 -0.69 -27.52
CA ALA A 437 -9.14 -1.10 -27.84
C ALA A 437 -8.97 -2.63 -27.66
N ALA A 438 -8.05 -3.24 -28.39
CA ALA A 438 -7.73 -4.66 -28.26
C ALA A 438 -6.30 -4.86 -27.75
N LEU A 439 -6.16 -5.83 -26.85
CA LEU A 439 -4.89 -6.34 -26.34
C LEU A 439 -4.61 -7.67 -27.05
N THR A 440 -3.63 -7.65 -27.95
CA THR A 440 -3.27 -8.79 -28.80
C THR A 440 -1.84 -9.24 -28.54
N LEU A 441 -1.57 -10.51 -28.78
CA LEU A 441 -0.28 -11.14 -28.56
C LEU A 441 0.24 -11.65 -29.88
N ALA A 442 1.48 -11.29 -30.22
CA ALA A 442 2.16 -11.83 -31.40
C ALA A 442 3.38 -12.65 -30.96
N LYS A 443 3.62 -13.77 -31.64
CA LYS A 443 4.79 -14.60 -31.36
C LYS A 443 6.04 -14.00 -32.03
N SER A 444 7.05 -13.67 -31.22
CA SER A 444 8.36 -13.21 -31.69
C SER A 444 9.45 -14.25 -31.43
N VAL A 445 10.66 -14.01 -31.95
CA VAL A 445 11.86 -14.82 -31.67
C VAL A 445 12.24 -14.84 -30.19
N ASP A 446 11.86 -13.80 -29.44
CA ASP A 446 12.17 -13.64 -28.01
C ASP A 446 11.01 -14.07 -27.07
N GLY A 447 9.91 -14.59 -27.62
CA GLY A 447 8.70 -14.97 -26.89
C GLY A 447 7.45 -14.21 -27.35
N TRP A 448 6.37 -14.29 -26.58
CA TRP A 448 5.13 -13.57 -26.87
C TRP A 448 5.28 -12.07 -26.55
N GLN A 449 4.84 -11.22 -27.48
CA GLN A 449 4.82 -9.77 -27.32
C GLN A 449 3.37 -9.29 -27.23
N LEU A 450 3.07 -8.46 -26.22
CA LEU A 450 1.75 -7.86 -26.04
C LEU A 450 1.69 -6.52 -26.77
N ALA A 451 0.63 -6.31 -27.54
CA ALA A 451 0.37 -5.11 -28.31
C ALA A 451 -1.00 -4.54 -27.97
N LEU A 452 -1.13 -3.23 -28.11
CA LEU A 452 -2.39 -2.50 -28.00
C LEU A 452 -2.71 -1.84 -29.34
N GLU A 453 -3.96 -1.98 -29.76
CA GLU A 453 -4.52 -1.32 -30.94
C GLU A 453 -5.86 -0.64 -30.60
N ASP A 454 -6.13 0.52 -31.18
CA ASP A 454 -7.42 1.19 -31.06
C ASP A 454 -8.39 0.67 -32.12
N LEU A 455 -9.62 0.35 -31.72
CA LEU A 455 -10.62 -0.30 -32.59
C LEU A 455 -11.52 0.72 -33.33
N GLY A 456 -10.98 1.90 -33.64
CA GLY A 456 -11.74 3.00 -34.25
C GLY A 456 -12.61 3.73 -33.24
N SER A 457 -12.13 3.87 -32.00
CA SER A 457 -12.81 4.53 -30.91
C SER A 457 -13.12 6.00 -31.23
N LYS A 458 -14.19 6.52 -30.60
CA LYS A 458 -14.61 7.92 -30.81
C LYS A 458 -13.64 8.94 -30.20
N ASN A 459 -13.05 8.60 -29.06
CA ASN A 459 -12.32 9.55 -28.21
C ASN A 459 -10.81 9.25 -28.13
N GLY A 460 -10.35 8.19 -28.80
CA GLY A 460 -8.96 7.81 -28.92
C GLY A 460 -8.41 7.08 -27.70
N THR A 461 -7.30 6.39 -27.94
CA THR A 461 -6.50 5.65 -26.95
C THR A 461 -5.08 6.23 -26.89
N CYS A 462 -4.47 6.27 -25.71
CA CYS A 462 -3.08 6.70 -25.52
C CYS A 462 -2.37 5.77 -24.55
N VAL A 463 -1.11 5.44 -24.83
CA VAL A 463 -0.21 4.80 -23.87
C VAL A 463 0.76 5.83 -23.31
N VAL A 464 0.84 5.94 -21.99
CA VAL A 464 1.83 6.78 -21.31
C VAL A 464 2.97 5.88 -20.84
N ARG A 465 4.18 6.18 -21.32
CA ARG A 465 5.40 5.43 -21.05
C ARG A 465 6.44 6.33 -20.38
N ARG A 466 7.06 5.84 -19.32
CA ARG A 466 8.15 6.55 -18.65
C ARG A 466 9.48 6.24 -19.35
N GLU A 467 10.14 7.25 -19.91
CA GLU A 467 11.46 7.10 -20.54
C GLU A 467 12.48 8.03 -19.88
N GLY A 468 13.48 7.46 -19.20
CA GLY A 468 14.51 8.23 -18.50
C GLY A 468 13.92 9.03 -17.33
N ALA A 469 13.96 10.37 -17.43
CA ALA A 469 13.34 11.29 -16.47
C ALA A 469 12.01 11.88 -16.97
N GLY A 470 11.61 11.59 -18.22
CA GLY A 470 10.42 12.15 -18.86
C GLY A 470 9.32 11.13 -19.11
N MET A 471 8.21 11.63 -19.67
CA MET A 471 7.08 10.83 -20.13
C MET A 471 6.98 10.93 -21.66
N ARG A 472 6.62 9.81 -22.28
CA ARG A 472 6.28 9.70 -23.69
C ARG A 472 4.83 9.27 -23.82
N TYR A 473 4.12 9.89 -24.75
CA TYR A 473 2.70 9.66 -25.02
C TYR A 473 2.56 9.07 -26.41
N LEU A 474 2.22 7.78 -26.47
CA LEU A 474 2.02 7.02 -27.69
C LEU A 474 0.51 7.01 -27.98
N VAL A 475 0.06 7.91 -28.84
CA VAL A 475 -1.35 8.08 -29.18
C VAL A 475 -1.68 7.14 -30.33
N LEU A 476 -2.69 6.29 -30.14
CA LEU A 476 -3.08 5.32 -31.14
C LEU A 476 -3.93 5.99 -32.23
N ALA A 477 -3.64 5.65 -33.48
CA ALA A 477 -4.49 6.02 -34.61
C ALA A 477 -5.87 5.36 -34.45
N ALA A 478 -6.92 6.17 -34.48
CA ALA A 478 -8.30 5.73 -34.35
C ALA A 478 -9.09 6.03 -35.63
N ARG A 479 -10.41 6.26 -35.53
CA ARG A 479 -11.26 6.60 -36.69
C ARG A 479 -10.80 7.84 -37.46
N THR A 480 -10.15 8.76 -36.75
CA THR A 480 -9.47 9.93 -37.34
C THR A 480 -8.03 9.91 -36.87
N GLN A 481 -7.08 10.14 -37.79
CA GLN A 481 -5.68 10.30 -37.41
C GLN A 481 -5.54 11.55 -36.52
N PRO A 482 -5.10 11.39 -35.26
CA PRO A 482 -4.92 12.54 -34.38
C PRO A 482 -3.71 13.35 -34.84
N ASP A 483 -3.85 14.67 -34.93
CA ASP A 483 -2.69 15.56 -35.08
C ASP A 483 -1.94 15.58 -33.73
N PRO A 484 -0.67 15.12 -33.67
CA PRO A 484 0.10 15.08 -32.44
C PRO A 484 0.20 16.45 -31.76
N SER A 485 0.36 17.52 -32.55
CA SER A 485 0.55 18.87 -32.00
C SER A 485 -0.73 19.42 -31.39
N ALA A 486 -1.86 19.25 -32.09
CA ALA A 486 -3.17 19.65 -31.57
C ALA A 486 -3.58 18.80 -30.35
N TRP A 487 -3.28 17.49 -30.36
CA TRP A 487 -3.57 16.59 -29.25
C TRP A 487 -2.76 16.97 -27.99
N ALA A 488 -1.48 17.28 -28.16
CA ALA A 488 -0.57 17.71 -27.10
C ALA A 488 -1.01 19.05 -26.51
N GLN A 489 -1.31 20.04 -27.37
CA GLN A 489 -1.76 21.37 -26.97
C GLN A 489 -3.05 21.31 -26.14
N ALA A 490 -4.02 20.48 -26.54
CA ALA A 490 -5.28 20.33 -25.81
C ALA A 490 -5.11 19.76 -24.39
N ARG A 491 -3.95 19.15 -24.09
CA ARG A 491 -3.64 18.50 -22.81
C ARG A 491 -2.49 19.17 -22.05
N GLY A 492 -1.95 20.27 -22.57
CA GLY A 492 -0.79 20.95 -21.98
C GLY A 492 0.48 20.10 -21.97
N ILE A 493 0.63 19.21 -22.94
CA ILE A 493 1.78 18.32 -23.10
C ILE A 493 2.73 18.90 -24.16
N ASP A 494 4.03 18.69 -23.99
CA ASP A 494 5.03 19.02 -25.02
C ASP A 494 4.80 18.16 -26.27
N PRO A 495 4.57 18.75 -27.46
CA PRO A 495 4.43 17.99 -28.70
C PRO A 495 5.61 17.06 -28.99
N ALA A 496 6.82 17.38 -28.53
CA ALA A 496 8.00 16.52 -28.71
C ALA A 496 7.91 15.20 -27.93
N SER A 497 7.06 15.13 -26.91
CA SER A 497 6.79 13.93 -26.11
C SER A 497 5.70 13.04 -26.70
N VAL A 498 5.05 13.45 -27.80
CA VAL A 498 3.91 12.73 -28.39
C VAL A 498 4.33 12.03 -29.68
N THR A 499 3.93 10.78 -29.84
CA THR A 499 4.08 10.01 -31.09
C THR A 499 2.74 9.38 -31.44
N VAL A 500 2.39 9.36 -32.72
CA VAL A 500 1.17 8.69 -33.20
C VAL A 500 1.56 7.37 -33.83
N GLU A 501 0.93 6.30 -33.38
CA GLU A 501 1.25 4.92 -33.76
C GLU A 501 -0.04 4.19 -34.16
N ASP A 502 0.01 3.28 -35.13
CA ASP A 502 -1.15 2.43 -35.45
C ASP A 502 -1.34 1.31 -34.41
N GLN A 503 -0.21 0.86 -33.82
CA GLN A 503 -0.16 -0.16 -32.80
C GLN A 503 1.00 0.14 -31.85
N VAL A 504 0.82 -0.13 -30.55
CA VAL A 504 1.87 0.03 -29.54
C VAL A 504 2.24 -1.33 -28.98
N LEU A 505 3.51 -1.73 -29.14
CA LEU A 505 4.08 -2.84 -28.37
C LEU A 505 4.22 -2.39 -26.92
N LEU A 506 3.53 -3.09 -26.02
CA LEU A 506 3.43 -2.71 -24.63
C LEU A 506 4.66 -3.17 -23.84
N GLU A 507 5.09 -2.28 -22.96
CA GLU A 507 6.21 -2.47 -22.06
C GLU A 507 5.72 -2.50 -20.61
N ARG A 508 6.52 -3.09 -19.72
CA ARG A 508 6.27 -2.99 -18.29
C ARG A 508 6.18 -1.53 -17.86
N GLY A 509 5.13 -1.20 -17.09
CA GLY A 509 4.89 0.13 -16.54
C GLY A 509 4.13 1.06 -17.48
N ASP A 510 3.74 0.59 -18.67
CA ASP A 510 2.86 1.35 -19.55
C ASP A 510 1.48 1.54 -18.92
N ALA A 511 0.99 2.77 -19.01
CA ALA A 511 -0.38 3.12 -18.62
C ALA A 511 -1.23 3.37 -19.86
N ILE A 512 -2.24 2.53 -20.07
CA ILE A 512 -3.23 2.64 -21.13
C ILE A 512 -4.31 3.61 -20.67
N GLN A 513 -4.44 4.74 -21.35
CA GLN A 513 -5.47 5.74 -21.13
C GLN A 513 -6.49 5.69 -22.27
N LEU A 514 -7.73 5.42 -21.90
CA LEU A 514 -8.89 5.59 -22.77
C LEU A 514 -9.51 6.97 -22.48
N CYS A 515 -10.76 7.20 -22.89
CA CYS A 515 -11.49 8.42 -22.53
C CYS A 515 -12.01 8.36 -21.10
N GLY A 516 -12.54 7.20 -20.73
CA GLY A 516 -13.21 6.93 -19.48
C GLY A 516 -12.27 6.29 -18.46
N SER A 517 -11.55 5.28 -18.91
CA SER A 517 -10.82 4.38 -18.03
C SER A 517 -9.32 4.43 -18.24
N ARG A 518 -8.60 3.94 -17.24
CA ARG A 518 -7.16 3.79 -17.25
C ARG A 518 -6.81 2.37 -16.83
N PHE A 519 -5.83 1.79 -17.50
CA PHE A 519 -5.26 0.50 -17.16
C PHE A 519 -3.73 0.62 -17.06
N GLU A 520 -3.12 -0.28 -16.31
CA GLU A 520 -1.67 -0.34 -16.08
C GLU A 520 -1.19 -1.77 -16.33
N LEU A 521 -0.02 -1.88 -16.97
CA LEU A 521 0.65 -3.17 -17.19
C LEU A 521 1.84 -3.33 -16.23
N LEU A 522 1.83 -4.43 -15.47
CA LEU A 522 2.91 -4.80 -14.53
C LEU A 522 3.67 -6.05 -14.98
#